data_AF-A0A564TFU1-F1
#
_entry.id   AF-A0A564TFU1-F1
#
_cell.length_a   1.000
_cell.length_b   1.000
_cell.length_c   1.000
_cell.angle_alpha   90.00
_cell.angle_beta   90.00
_cell.angle_gamma   90.00
#
_symmetry.space_group_name_H-M   'P 1'
#
loop_
_entity.id
_entity.type
_entity.pdbx_description
1 polymer ?
#
loop_
_entity_poly.entity_id
_entity_poly.type
_entity_poly.pdbx_seq_one_letter_code
_entity_poly.pdbx_strand_id
1 'polypeptide(L)'
;MINLKIDPEFQNQIPPLTDDEYKQLEENILKEGKLLSPLIVWGNTLVDGHNRYAILQKHPEIYFSTMPLPFESREEVLAWICKNQLGRRNLTPEQKYYLMGKQYEVEKAAHGGDRKSTDAKSSSLKANLIDSTKTCDRIAEENGVSKDTVIRASRYMKGVEIAEELIPGLKQSILSGQTKVSKADMHRLAKVACYDRAQTLQDILHPELKVEPTPDADDVIRVPGKAPVMPFRKFESVYDSDAYPEDVRYEYVALEELTTRFRISFNYQLEQMPDNAQRDVILEIIHKHKDYLTSLEAALADVKDQTA
;
A
#
# COMPACT_ATOMS: atom_id res chain seq x y z
N MET A 1 1.07 24.36 33.90
CA MET A 1 1.07 23.07 33.19
C MET A 1 2.34 22.98 32.36
N ILE A 2 3.06 21.86 32.39
CA ILE A 2 4.30 21.71 31.62
C ILE A 2 3.93 21.56 30.14
N ASN A 3 4.44 22.45 29.30
CA ASN A 3 4.26 22.35 27.85
C ASN A 3 5.44 21.58 27.24
N LEU A 4 5.20 20.34 26.83
CA LEU A 4 6.21 19.45 26.27
C LEU A 4 6.29 19.66 24.76
N LYS A 5 7.51 19.69 24.23
CA LYS A 5 7.75 19.77 22.79
C LYS A 5 7.48 18.40 22.16
N ILE A 6 6.71 18.40 21.07
CA ILE A 6 6.52 17.21 20.24
C ILE A 6 7.56 17.21 19.15
N ASP A 7 8.31 16.12 19.08
CA ASP A 7 9.22 15.86 17.99
C ASP A 7 8.53 14.93 16.97
N PRO A 8 8.30 15.38 15.72
CA PRO A 8 7.61 14.57 14.72
C PRO A 8 8.31 13.23 14.45
N GLU A 9 9.63 13.16 14.53
CA GLU A 9 10.36 11.93 14.26
C GLU A 9 10.14 10.90 15.37
N PHE A 10 10.09 11.35 16.63
CA PHE A 10 9.81 10.51 17.79
C PHE A 10 8.37 10.03 17.78
N GLN A 11 7.43 10.93 17.50
CA GLN A 11 6.02 10.60 17.37
C GLN A 11 5.80 9.56 16.28
N ASN A 12 6.43 9.75 15.11
CA ASN A 12 6.32 8.85 13.98
C ASN A 12 6.93 7.47 14.23
N GLN A 13 7.77 7.27 15.25
CA GLN A 13 8.24 5.93 15.63
C GLN A 13 7.11 5.05 16.18
N ILE A 14 6.10 5.67 16.80
CA ILE A 14 4.98 4.97 17.45
C ILE A 14 3.88 4.73 16.41
N PRO A 15 3.46 3.46 16.16
CA PRO A 15 2.30 3.19 15.32
C PRO A 15 1.06 3.90 15.87
N PRO A 16 0.24 4.56 15.02
CA PRO A 16 -0.96 5.23 15.48
C PRO A 16 -1.98 4.22 16.02
N LEU A 17 -2.67 4.61 17.10
CA LEU A 17 -3.79 3.83 17.65
C LEU A 17 -5.02 4.01 16.77
N THR A 18 -5.82 2.95 16.63
CA THR A 18 -7.14 3.05 16.01
C THR A 18 -8.04 4.00 16.80
N ASP A 19 -9.08 4.53 16.17
CA ASP A 19 -10.02 5.43 16.85
C ASP A 19 -10.63 4.78 18.10
N ASP A 20 -10.93 3.48 18.04
CA ASP A 20 -11.48 2.73 19.18
C ASP A 20 -10.44 2.52 20.28
N GLU A 21 -9.18 2.20 19.92
CA GLU A 21 -8.09 2.11 20.90
C GLU A 21 -7.81 3.46 21.57
N TYR A 22 -7.88 4.55 20.81
CA TYR A 22 -7.69 5.90 21.33
C TYR A 22 -8.83 6.29 22.28
N LYS A 23 -10.09 6.06 21.90
CA LYS A 23 -11.26 6.29 22.76
C LYS A 23 -11.18 5.48 24.04
N GLN A 24 -10.84 4.20 23.95
CA GLN A 24 -10.69 3.35 25.11
C GLN A 24 -9.59 3.85 26.05
N LEU A 25 -8.48 4.34 25.50
CA LEU A 25 -7.41 4.96 26.28
C LEU A 25 -7.88 6.25 26.97
N GLU A 26 -8.64 7.09 26.28
CA GLU A 26 -9.23 8.32 26.82
C GLU A 26 -10.19 8.01 27.97
N GLU A 27 -11.15 7.11 27.79
CA GLU A 27 -12.07 6.65 28.83
C GLU A 27 -11.34 6.10 30.07
N ASN A 28 -10.28 5.32 29.88
CA ASN A 28 -9.48 4.78 30.98
C ASN A 28 -8.80 5.89 31.79
N ILE A 29 -8.23 6.90 31.11
CA ILE A 29 -7.60 8.05 31.76
C ILE A 29 -8.63 8.88 32.53
N LEU A 30 -9.79 9.15 31.93
CA LEU A 30 -10.87 9.92 32.55
C LEU A 30 -11.44 9.21 33.79
N LYS A 31 -11.66 7.91 33.70
CA LYS A 31 -12.19 7.10 34.80
C LYS A 31 -11.28 7.10 36.02
N GLU A 32 -9.97 7.08 35.82
CA GLU A 32 -9.01 7.12 36.91
C GLU A 32 -8.74 8.53 37.44
N GLY A 33 -8.97 9.57 36.62
CA GLY A 33 -8.75 10.98 36.98
C GLY A 33 -7.29 11.36 37.17
N LYS A 34 -6.35 10.46 36.83
CA LYS A 34 -4.90 10.68 36.88
C LYS A 34 -4.18 9.79 35.89
N LEU A 35 -2.98 10.19 35.48
CA LEU A 35 -2.11 9.33 34.70
C LEU A 35 -1.29 8.40 35.62
N LEU A 36 -1.43 7.07 35.46
CA LEU A 36 -0.68 6.09 36.26
C LEU A 36 0.81 6.04 35.89
N SER A 37 1.09 5.96 34.61
CA SER A 37 2.44 5.85 34.08
C SER A 37 2.92 7.21 33.62
N PRO A 38 4.08 7.71 34.08
CA PRO A 38 4.60 9.02 33.67
C PRO A 38 4.81 9.11 32.15
N LEU A 39 4.86 10.34 31.65
CA LEU A 39 5.31 10.64 30.29
C LEU A 39 6.84 10.63 30.27
N ILE A 40 7.45 9.93 29.32
CA ILE A 40 8.91 9.86 29.21
C ILE A 40 9.40 11.06 28.44
N VAL A 41 10.42 11.76 28.96
CA VAL A 41 10.94 13.00 28.36
C VAL A 41 12.47 13.00 28.25
N TRP A 42 12.98 13.74 27.28
CA TRP A 42 14.40 14.08 27.14
C TRP A 42 14.52 15.60 27.10
N GLY A 43 15.02 16.19 28.19
CA GLY A 43 14.89 17.64 28.40
C GLY A 43 13.42 18.06 28.45
N ASN A 44 12.99 18.90 27.51
CA ASN A 44 11.59 19.32 27.35
C ASN A 44 10.88 18.64 26.17
N THR A 45 11.47 17.60 25.58
CA THR A 45 10.91 16.89 24.41
C THR A 45 10.25 15.60 24.87
N LEU A 46 9.03 15.33 24.37
CA LEU A 46 8.29 14.11 24.65
C LEU A 46 8.91 12.93 23.89
N VAL A 47 9.24 11.86 24.60
CA VAL A 47 9.86 10.63 24.05
C VAL A 47 8.83 9.51 23.92
N ASP A 48 8.05 9.24 24.98
CA ASP A 48 6.95 8.27 24.94
C ASP A 48 5.73 8.77 25.71
N GLY A 49 4.55 8.34 25.24
CA GLY A 49 3.27 8.79 25.76
C GLY A 49 2.56 9.83 24.90
N HIS A 50 2.93 9.95 23.61
CA HIS A 50 2.31 10.87 22.65
C HIS A 50 0.77 10.84 22.65
N ASN A 51 0.16 9.66 22.57
CA ASN A 51 -1.32 9.53 22.63
C ASN A 51 -1.89 9.98 23.98
N ARG A 52 -1.23 9.61 25.08
CA ARG A 52 -1.64 10.04 26.44
C ARG A 52 -1.54 11.55 26.58
N TYR A 53 -0.47 12.15 26.08
CA TYR A 53 -0.28 13.60 26.11
C TYR A 53 -1.31 14.33 25.26
N ALA A 54 -1.65 13.82 24.08
CA ALA A 54 -2.71 14.39 23.24
C ALA A 54 -4.07 14.40 23.94
N ILE A 55 -4.41 13.34 24.69
CA ILE A 55 -5.61 13.29 25.54
C ILE A 55 -5.52 14.34 26.65
N LEU A 56 -4.39 14.42 27.37
CA LEU A 56 -4.19 15.37 28.46
C LEU A 56 -4.29 16.84 28.01
N GLN A 57 -3.96 17.16 26.75
CA GLN A 57 -4.17 18.51 26.21
C GLN A 57 -5.65 18.90 26.13
N LYS A 58 -6.56 17.92 25.98
CA LYS A 58 -8.02 18.13 26.00
C LYS A 58 -8.59 18.17 27.41
N HIS A 59 -7.84 17.62 28.38
CA HIS A 59 -8.25 17.43 29.77
C HIS A 59 -7.25 18.10 30.73
N PRO A 60 -7.19 19.46 30.74
CA PRO A 60 -6.24 20.21 31.55
C PRO A 60 -6.41 20.02 33.07
N GLU A 61 -7.56 19.50 33.50
CA GLU A 61 -7.85 19.14 34.89
C GLU A 61 -7.06 17.90 35.38
N ILE A 62 -6.55 17.07 34.46
CA ILE A 62 -5.87 15.82 34.79
C ILE A 62 -4.38 16.08 34.99
N TYR A 63 -3.91 15.82 36.21
CA TYR A 63 -2.49 15.91 36.54
C TYR A 63 -1.70 14.72 36.00
N PHE A 64 -0.49 15.00 35.52
CA PHE A 64 0.46 14.00 35.06
C PHE A 64 1.86 14.31 35.59
N SER A 65 2.68 13.25 35.69
CA SER A 65 4.10 13.35 35.98
C SER A 65 4.92 13.06 34.73
N THR A 66 6.14 13.57 34.72
CA THR A 66 7.14 13.23 33.70
C THR A 66 8.27 12.45 34.32
N MET A 67 8.91 11.58 33.53
CA MET A 67 10.09 10.83 33.92
C MET A 67 11.19 11.14 32.90
N PRO A 68 12.19 11.95 33.25
CA PRO A 68 13.32 12.21 32.38
C PRO A 68 14.21 10.96 32.29
N LEU A 69 14.66 10.64 31.08
CA LEU A 69 15.70 9.64 30.86
C LEU A 69 16.96 10.28 30.25
N PRO A 70 18.17 9.87 30.69
CA PRO A 70 19.40 10.35 30.11
C PRO A 70 19.64 9.66 28.76
N PHE A 71 19.60 10.43 27.69
CA PHE A 71 20.03 10.00 26.35
C PHE A 71 21.19 10.89 25.90
N GLU A 72 22.19 10.28 25.28
CA GLU A 72 23.40 10.92 24.76
C GLU A 72 23.15 11.54 23.38
N SER A 73 22.25 10.94 22.59
CA SER A 73 21.95 11.40 21.23
C SER A 73 20.50 11.17 20.82
N ARG A 74 20.10 11.82 19.73
CA ARG A 74 18.78 11.66 19.13
C ARG A 74 18.56 10.23 18.62
N GLU A 75 19.59 9.62 18.08
CA GLU A 75 19.58 8.24 17.58
C GLU A 75 19.31 7.25 18.70
N GLU A 76 19.89 7.47 19.88
CA GLU A 76 19.62 6.66 21.07
C GLU A 76 18.16 6.75 21.50
N VAL A 77 17.57 7.95 21.46
CA VAL A 77 16.14 8.15 21.74
C VAL A 77 15.27 7.34 20.76
N LEU A 78 15.55 7.40 19.46
CA LEU A 78 14.80 6.67 18.44
C LEU A 78 14.89 5.15 18.63
N ALA A 79 16.08 4.63 18.91
CA ALA A 79 16.30 3.22 19.18
C ALA A 79 15.55 2.78 20.45
N TRP A 80 15.60 3.60 21.50
CA TRP A 80 14.88 3.37 22.74
C TRP A 80 13.37 3.34 22.53
N ILE A 81 12.79 4.27 21.76
CA ILE A 81 11.35 4.29 21.46
C ILE A 81 10.95 2.97 20.79
N CYS A 82 11.66 2.54 19.74
CA CYS A 82 11.34 1.30 19.04
C CYS A 82 11.40 0.08 19.98
N LYS A 83 12.44 -0.01 20.80
CA LYS A 83 12.61 -1.09 21.80
C LYS A 83 11.50 -1.09 22.85
N ASN A 84 11.13 0.08 23.35
CA ASN A 84 10.06 0.24 24.32
C ASN A 84 8.70 -0.16 23.73
N GLN A 85 8.43 0.17 22.45
CA GLN A 85 7.22 -0.28 21.76
C GLN A 85 7.19 -1.81 21.62
N LEU A 86 8.29 -2.44 21.20
CA LEU A 86 8.39 -3.90 21.05
C LEU A 86 8.17 -4.68 22.35
N GLY A 87 8.44 -4.06 23.51
CA GLY A 87 8.20 -4.65 24.84
C GLY A 87 6.73 -4.69 25.26
N ARG A 88 5.81 -4.11 24.48
CA ARG A 88 4.37 -4.13 24.80
C ARG A 88 3.77 -5.52 24.59
N ARG A 89 2.97 -5.98 25.55
CA ARG A 89 2.38 -7.33 25.56
C ARG A 89 1.23 -7.54 24.56
N ASN A 90 0.64 -6.45 24.07
CA ASN A 90 -0.59 -6.49 23.26
C ASN A 90 -0.33 -6.10 21.78
N LEU A 91 0.86 -6.38 21.24
CA LEU A 91 1.14 -6.12 19.83
C LEU A 91 0.57 -7.22 18.94
N THR A 92 -0.03 -6.83 17.82
CA THR A 92 -0.34 -7.77 16.74
C THR A 92 0.97 -8.34 16.14
N PRO A 93 0.93 -9.54 15.54
CA PRO A 93 2.08 -10.08 14.81
C PRO A 93 2.63 -9.09 13.76
N GLU A 94 1.75 -8.37 13.07
CA GLU A 94 2.06 -7.36 12.05
C GLU A 94 2.76 -6.15 12.66
N GLN A 95 2.24 -5.61 13.77
CA GLN A 95 2.87 -4.51 14.51
C GLN A 95 4.25 -4.89 15.01
N LYS A 96 4.40 -6.06 15.64
CA LYS A 96 5.69 -6.54 16.13
C LYS A 96 6.69 -6.67 14.98
N TYR A 97 6.25 -7.22 13.85
CA TYR A 97 7.10 -7.39 12.66
C TYR A 97 7.52 -6.05 12.05
N TYR A 98 6.60 -5.09 11.94
CA TYR A 98 6.89 -3.74 11.46
C TYR A 98 7.87 -2.99 12.39
N LEU A 99 7.64 -3.01 13.70
CA LEU A 99 8.48 -2.33 14.70
C LEU A 99 9.90 -2.90 14.74
N MET A 100 10.06 -4.22 14.59
CA MET A 100 11.37 -4.86 14.49
C MET A 100 12.14 -4.38 13.24
N GLY A 101 11.45 -4.22 12.11
CA GLY A 101 12.03 -3.63 10.91
C GLY A 101 12.45 -2.18 11.11
N LYS A 102 11.67 -1.43 11.87
CA LYS A 102 11.95 -0.02 12.22
C LYS A 102 13.16 0.13 13.13
N GLN A 103 13.24 -0.69 14.19
CA GLN A 103 14.40 -0.75 15.08
C GLN A 103 15.68 -0.99 14.28
N TYR A 104 15.65 -1.96 13.35
CA TYR A 104 16.81 -2.26 12.52
C TYR A 104 17.26 -1.08 11.66
N GLU A 105 16.34 -0.37 10.99
CA GLU A 105 16.73 0.77 10.15
C GLU A 105 17.26 1.96 10.97
N VAL A 106 16.65 2.25 12.13
CA VAL A 106 17.11 3.31 13.04
C VAL A 106 18.51 3.03 13.56
N GLU A 107 18.74 1.84 14.11
CA GLU A 107 20.04 1.48 14.68
C GLU A 107 21.11 1.35 13.60
N LYS A 108 20.74 0.85 12.41
CA LYS A 108 21.66 0.81 11.27
C LYS A 108 22.07 2.21 10.81
N ALA A 109 21.16 3.18 10.81
CA ALA A 109 21.47 4.57 10.47
C ALA A 109 22.39 5.22 11.51
N ALA A 110 22.15 4.96 12.80
CA ALA A 110 22.98 5.46 13.90
C ALA A 110 24.45 5.01 13.81
N HIS A 111 24.69 3.76 13.40
CA HIS A 111 26.04 3.22 13.24
C HIS A 111 26.68 3.49 11.86
N GLY A 112 25.93 4.05 10.91
CA GLY A 112 26.30 4.16 9.49
C GLY A 112 26.62 5.57 8.98
N GLY A 113 27.00 6.51 9.85
CA GLY A 113 27.20 7.93 9.53
C GLY A 113 28.15 8.26 8.36
N ASP A 114 27.95 9.46 7.80
CA ASP A 114 28.47 9.99 6.53
C ASP A 114 30.01 9.90 6.38
N ARG A 115 30.49 9.05 5.46
CA ARG A 115 31.91 8.96 5.04
C ARG A 115 32.15 9.54 3.65
N LYS A 116 31.31 10.48 3.19
CA LYS A 116 31.54 11.22 1.95
C LYS A 116 32.48 12.42 2.11
N SER A 117 33.49 12.36 2.98
CA SER A 117 34.65 13.23 2.81
C SER A 117 35.58 12.58 1.78
N THR A 118 36.01 13.38 0.80
CA THR A 118 36.72 12.95 -0.41
C THR A 118 38.15 12.44 -0.19
N ASP A 119 38.59 12.22 1.05
CA ASP A 119 39.97 11.83 1.38
C ASP A 119 40.15 10.41 1.94
N ALA A 120 39.09 9.60 2.01
CA ALA A 120 39.23 8.20 2.42
C ALA A 120 39.69 7.32 1.24
N LYS A 121 41.01 7.14 1.13
CA LYS A 121 41.67 6.17 0.24
C LYS A 121 40.91 4.84 0.19
N SER A 122 40.65 4.38 -1.03
CA SER A 122 40.01 3.10 -1.30
C SER A 122 40.79 1.95 -0.65
N SER A 123 40.19 1.34 0.37
CA SER A 123 40.56 -0.01 0.79
C SER A 123 39.29 -0.85 0.94
N SER A 124 39.04 -1.65 -0.11
CA SER A 124 38.43 -2.98 -0.05
C SER A 124 37.29 -3.23 0.95
N LEU A 125 36.07 -3.30 0.41
CA LEU A 125 35.07 -4.34 0.65
C LEU A 125 35.40 -5.31 1.81
N LYS A 126 35.13 -4.93 3.07
CA LYS A 126 34.91 -5.85 4.21
C LYS A 126 34.54 -5.15 5.53
N ALA A 127 34.80 -3.86 5.69
CA ALA A 127 34.48 -3.16 6.94
C ALA A 127 32.96 -2.89 7.14
N ASN A 128 32.18 -2.73 6.06
CA ASN A 128 30.74 -2.40 6.14
C ASN A 128 29.84 -3.59 6.53
N LEU A 129 30.34 -4.82 6.45
CA LEU A 129 29.58 -6.02 6.78
C LEU A 129 29.61 -6.34 8.27
N ILE A 130 30.68 -5.97 8.99
CA ILE A 130 30.95 -6.45 10.35
C ILE A 130 30.02 -5.82 11.40
N ASP A 131 29.56 -4.59 11.19
CA ASP A 131 28.72 -3.87 12.17
C ASP A 131 27.23 -4.07 11.92
N SER A 132 26.80 -4.05 10.65
CA SER A 132 25.42 -4.35 10.27
C SER A 132 25.01 -5.81 10.56
N THR A 133 25.98 -6.75 10.56
CA THR A 133 25.77 -8.09 11.08
C THR A 133 25.46 -8.05 12.57
N LYS A 134 26.25 -7.34 13.38
CA LYS A 134 26.08 -7.29 14.84
C LYS A 134 24.78 -6.65 15.28
N THR A 135 24.34 -5.56 14.64
CA THR A 135 23.03 -4.94 14.92
C THR A 135 21.90 -5.94 14.66
N CYS A 136 21.94 -6.60 13.50
CA CYS A 136 20.91 -7.55 13.11
C CYS A 136 20.89 -8.78 14.03
N ASP A 137 22.07 -9.29 14.40
CA ASP A 137 22.23 -10.44 15.29
C ASP A 137 21.70 -10.12 16.70
N ARG A 138 22.00 -8.93 17.24
CA ARG A 138 21.46 -8.48 18.53
C ARG A 138 19.93 -8.34 18.52
N ILE A 139 19.36 -7.69 17.51
CA ILE A 139 17.89 -7.54 17.40
C ILE A 139 17.23 -8.92 17.28
N ALA A 140 17.86 -9.83 16.53
CA ALA A 140 17.37 -11.19 16.35
C ALA A 140 17.33 -11.96 17.69
N GLU A 141 18.40 -11.87 18.49
CA GLU A 141 18.44 -12.45 19.85
C GLU A 141 17.39 -11.83 20.78
N GLU A 142 17.29 -10.50 20.84
CA GLU A 142 16.30 -9.78 21.66
C GLU A 142 14.85 -10.18 21.35
N ASN A 143 14.57 -10.53 20.09
CA ASN A 143 13.23 -10.89 19.63
C ASN A 143 13.01 -12.41 19.50
N GLY A 144 14.04 -13.23 19.74
CA GLY A 144 13.98 -14.70 19.58
C GLY A 144 13.75 -15.15 18.14
N VAL A 145 14.28 -14.43 17.15
CA VAL A 145 14.11 -14.72 15.72
C VAL A 145 15.46 -14.90 15.02
N SER A 146 15.46 -15.30 13.75
CA SER A 146 16.68 -15.33 12.95
C SER A 146 17.03 -13.95 12.39
N LYS A 147 18.32 -13.73 12.12
CA LYS A 147 18.84 -12.56 11.42
C LYS A 147 18.08 -12.26 10.12
N ASP A 148 17.80 -13.28 9.32
CA ASP A 148 17.04 -13.12 8.07
C ASP A 148 15.62 -12.60 8.32
N THR A 149 15.03 -12.94 9.47
CA THR A 149 13.70 -12.46 9.86
C THR A 149 13.72 -10.95 10.11
N VAL A 150 14.77 -10.43 10.74
CA VAL A 150 14.96 -8.98 10.95
C VAL A 150 15.14 -8.25 9.62
N ILE A 151 15.94 -8.78 8.70
CA ILE A 151 16.11 -8.19 7.35
C ILE A 151 14.79 -8.18 6.57
N ARG A 152 14.04 -9.28 6.63
CA ARG A 152 12.70 -9.37 6.00
C ARG A 152 11.70 -8.42 6.69
N ALA A 153 11.81 -8.19 7.99
CA ALA A 153 10.99 -7.21 8.70
C ALA A 153 11.27 -5.78 8.25
N SER A 154 12.54 -5.41 8.02
CA SER A 154 12.88 -4.11 7.42
C SER A 154 12.27 -3.92 6.03
N ARG A 155 12.31 -4.95 5.17
CA ARG A 155 11.67 -4.89 3.84
C ARG A 155 10.16 -4.74 3.94
N TYR A 156 9.52 -5.46 4.86
CA TYR A 156 8.09 -5.35 5.12
C TYR A 156 7.73 -3.94 5.59
N MET A 157 8.47 -3.40 6.57
CA MET A 157 8.29 -2.05 7.09
C MET A 157 8.37 -1.01 5.96
N LYS A 158 9.37 -1.09 5.07
CA LYS A 158 9.50 -0.20 3.91
C LYS A 158 8.30 -0.30 2.96
N GLY A 159 7.79 -1.50 2.71
CA GLY A 159 6.58 -1.69 1.90
C GLY A 159 5.36 -1.03 2.55
N VAL A 160 5.22 -1.15 3.86
CA VAL A 160 4.12 -0.52 4.62
C VAL A 160 4.23 1.00 4.61
N GLU A 161 5.43 1.59 4.71
CA GLU A 161 5.59 3.05 4.60
C GLU A 161 5.25 3.55 3.19
N ILE A 162 5.66 2.82 2.14
CA ILE A 162 5.25 3.16 0.76
C ILE A 162 3.72 3.07 0.61
N ALA A 163 3.09 2.08 1.23
CA ALA A 163 1.64 1.93 1.20
C ALA A 163 0.94 3.12 1.87
N GLU A 164 1.49 3.62 2.99
CA GLU A 164 1.01 4.83 3.68
C GLU A 164 1.21 6.10 2.84
N GLU A 165 2.36 6.24 2.17
CA GLU A 165 2.64 7.37 1.28
C GLU A 165 1.63 7.45 0.11
N LEU A 166 1.24 6.29 -0.43
CA LEU A 166 0.29 6.21 -1.54
C LEU A 166 -1.17 6.34 -1.09
N ILE A 167 -1.52 5.73 0.05
CA ILE A 167 -2.87 5.72 0.60
C ILE A 167 -2.78 5.98 2.11
N PRO A 168 -2.94 7.24 2.55
CA PRO A 168 -2.89 7.59 3.97
C PRO A 168 -3.90 6.77 4.81
N GLY A 169 -3.45 6.30 5.98
CA GLY A 169 -4.22 5.42 6.86
C GLY A 169 -4.10 3.92 6.55
N LEU A 170 -3.52 3.54 5.40
CA LEU A 170 -3.39 2.13 5.03
C LEU A 170 -2.40 1.39 5.95
N LYS A 171 -1.35 2.04 6.45
CA LYS A 171 -0.44 1.43 7.45
C LYS A 171 -1.21 0.99 8.67
N GLN A 172 -2.10 1.82 9.18
CA GLN A 172 -2.90 1.49 10.35
C GLN A 172 -3.80 0.28 10.08
N SER A 173 -4.49 0.27 8.94
CA SER A 173 -5.36 -0.85 8.53
C SER A 173 -4.59 -2.17 8.34
N ILE A 174 -3.37 -2.10 7.79
CA ILE A 174 -2.49 -3.28 7.66
C ILE A 174 -2.03 -3.77 9.04
N LEU A 175 -1.55 -2.88 9.90
CA LEU A 175 -0.97 -3.24 11.20
C LEU A 175 -2.04 -3.69 12.22
N SER A 176 -3.27 -3.21 12.09
CA SER A 176 -4.43 -3.69 12.88
C SER A 176 -4.99 -5.03 12.37
N GLY A 177 -4.56 -5.47 11.18
CA GLY A 177 -5.04 -6.69 10.54
C GLY A 177 -6.39 -6.54 9.82
N GLN A 178 -6.92 -5.31 9.70
CA GLN A 178 -8.13 -5.01 8.93
C GLN A 178 -7.91 -5.27 7.43
N THR A 179 -6.79 -4.79 6.88
CA THR A 179 -6.38 -5.11 5.50
C THR A 179 -5.41 -6.28 5.52
N LYS A 180 -5.82 -7.41 4.93
CA LYS A 180 -4.96 -8.59 4.79
C LYS A 180 -4.00 -8.42 3.62
N VAL A 181 -2.73 -8.23 3.92
CA VAL A 181 -1.63 -8.24 2.93
C VAL A 181 -0.60 -9.29 3.31
N SER A 182 -0.01 -9.96 2.32
CA SER A 182 1.08 -10.89 2.61
C SER A 182 2.40 -10.15 2.85
N LYS A 183 3.30 -10.77 3.62
CA LYS A 183 4.67 -10.24 3.78
C LYS A 183 5.41 -10.16 2.45
N ALA A 184 5.15 -11.11 1.54
CA ALA A 184 5.76 -11.15 0.22
C ALA A 184 5.30 -9.98 -0.66
N ASP A 185 4.03 -9.59 -0.56
CA ASP A 185 3.48 -8.43 -1.27
C ASP A 185 4.12 -7.12 -0.83
N MET A 186 4.26 -6.92 0.48
CA MET A 186 4.96 -5.74 1.00
C MET A 186 6.45 -5.74 0.62
N HIS A 187 7.09 -6.92 0.56
CA HIS A 187 8.46 -7.03 0.04
C HIS A 187 8.55 -6.68 -1.44
N ARG A 188 7.58 -7.12 -2.26
CA ARG A 188 7.47 -6.77 -3.68
C ARG A 188 7.31 -5.25 -3.84
N LEU A 189 6.39 -4.65 -3.07
CA LEU A 189 6.16 -3.20 -3.09
C LEU A 189 7.40 -2.40 -2.68
N ALA A 190 8.17 -2.88 -1.70
CA ALA A 190 9.41 -2.24 -1.29
C ALA A 190 10.53 -2.31 -2.35
N LYS A 191 10.50 -3.31 -3.24
CA LYS A 191 11.54 -3.55 -4.26
C LYS A 191 11.25 -2.86 -5.60
N VAL A 192 9.98 -2.67 -5.93
CA VAL A 192 9.56 -2.15 -7.24
C VAL A 192 9.96 -0.68 -7.44
N ALA A 193 10.21 -0.30 -8.69
CA ALA A 193 10.54 1.07 -9.06
C ALA A 193 9.41 2.04 -8.69
N CYS A 194 9.74 3.30 -8.41
CA CYS A 194 8.77 4.25 -7.85
C CYS A 194 7.51 4.44 -8.71
N TYR A 195 7.65 4.43 -10.04
CA TYR A 195 6.54 4.60 -10.99
C TYR A 195 5.58 3.40 -11.02
N ASP A 196 6.03 2.19 -10.65
CA ASP A 196 5.22 0.98 -10.63
C ASP A 196 4.54 0.73 -9.27
N ARG A 197 4.88 1.50 -8.22
CA ARG A 197 4.40 1.26 -6.84
C ARG A 197 2.89 1.39 -6.72
N ALA A 198 2.30 2.38 -7.38
CA ALA A 198 0.85 2.61 -7.35
C ALA A 198 0.09 1.42 -7.94
N GLN A 199 0.47 0.97 -9.14
CA GLN A 199 -0.15 -0.20 -9.77
C GLN A 199 0.11 -1.48 -8.97
N THR A 200 1.33 -1.66 -8.48
CA THR A 200 1.69 -2.79 -7.62
C THR A 200 0.86 -2.84 -6.34
N LEU A 201 0.55 -1.69 -5.73
CA LEU A 201 -0.30 -1.62 -4.55
C LEU A 201 -1.76 -1.96 -4.89
N GLN A 202 -2.30 -1.43 -6.00
CA GLN A 202 -3.64 -1.78 -6.47
C GLN A 202 -3.79 -3.29 -6.69
N ASP A 203 -2.79 -3.90 -7.35
CA ASP A 203 -2.72 -5.34 -7.55
C ASP A 203 -2.73 -6.16 -6.26
N ILE A 204 -2.14 -5.63 -5.18
CA ILE A 204 -2.05 -6.29 -3.87
C ILE A 204 -3.38 -6.19 -3.13
N LEU A 205 -4.05 -5.04 -3.24
CA LEU A 205 -5.33 -4.78 -2.58
C LEU A 205 -6.50 -5.45 -3.30
N HIS A 206 -6.37 -5.65 -4.60
CA HIS A 206 -7.41 -6.22 -5.46
C HIS A 206 -6.93 -7.44 -6.26
N PRO A 207 -6.50 -8.52 -5.57
CA PRO A 207 -6.04 -9.73 -6.25
C PRO A 207 -7.14 -10.38 -7.11
N GLU A 208 -8.41 -10.17 -6.80
CA GLU A 208 -9.57 -10.60 -7.58
C GLU A 208 -9.63 -9.97 -8.97
N LEU A 209 -9.02 -8.81 -9.18
CA LEU A 209 -8.90 -8.20 -10.51
C LEU A 209 -7.84 -8.89 -11.38
N LYS A 210 -7.01 -9.77 -10.80
CA LYS A 210 -6.03 -10.59 -11.53
C LYS A 210 -6.50 -11.99 -11.86
N VAL A 211 -7.50 -12.50 -11.13
CA VAL A 211 -8.05 -13.83 -11.42
C VAL A 211 -9.02 -13.66 -12.57
N GLU A 212 -8.63 -14.11 -13.77
CA GLU A 212 -9.62 -14.28 -14.84
C GLU A 212 -10.74 -15.17 -14.30
N PRO A 213 -11.99 -14.67 -14.25
CA PRO A 213 -13.05 -15.41 -13.62
C PRO A 213 -13.36 -16.67 -14.45
N THR A 214 -13.52 -17.81 -13.79
CA THR A 214 -13.72 -19.11 -14.46
C THR A 214 -15.10 -19.16 -15.12
N PRO A 215 -15.21 -19.64 -16.37
CA PRO A 215 -16.50 -19.81 -17.03
C PRO A 215 -17.40 -20.82 -16.29
N ASP A 216 -18.71 -20.56 -16.32
CA ASP A 216 -19.74 -21.54 -15.97
C ASP A 216 -19.79 -22.68 -17.02
N ALA A 217 -20.63 -23.69 -16.79
CA ALA A 217 -20.77 -24.86 -17.68
C ALA A 217 -21.23 -24.52 -19.12
N ASP A 218 -21.80 -23.34 -19.33
CA ASP A 218 -22.18 -22.79 -20.64
C ASP A 218 -21.13 -21.81 -21.21
N ASP A 219 -19.91 -21.83 -20.66
CA ASP A 219 -18.78 -20.99 -21.07
C ASP A 219 -19.04 -19.48 -20.90
N VAL A 220 -19.94 -19.09 -20.01
CA VAL A 220 -20.19 -17.69 -19.67
C VAL A 220 -19.64 -17.42 -18.28
N ILE A 221 -18.87 -16.34 -18.14
CA ILE A 221 -18.38 -15.90 -16.84
C ILE A 221 -19.43 -15.01 -16.18
N ARG A 222 -20.04 -15.48 -15.09
CA ARG A 222 -20.99 -14.71 -14.29
C ARG A 222 -20.36 -14.31 -12.97
N VAL A 223 -20.19 -13.00 -12.76
CA VAL A 223 -19.76 -12.44 -11.48
C VAL A 223 -20.95 -11.71 -10.85
N PRO A 224 -21.34 -12.00 -9.59
CA PRO A 224 -22.46 -11.32 -8.93
C PRO A 224 -22.33 -9.79 -8.98
N GLY A 225 -23.36 -9.12 -9.49
CA GLY A 225 -23.38 -7.66 -9.64
C GLY A 225 -22.63 -7.10 -10.86
N LYS A 226 -22.09 -7.96 -11.75
CA LYS A 226 -21.47 -7.57 -13.02
C LYS A 226 -22.19 -8.22 -14.20
N ALA A 227 -22.13 -7.58 -15.37
CA ALA A 227 -22.66 -8.18 -16.60
C ALA A 227 -21.90 -9.48 -16.92
N PRO A 228 -22.57 -10.54 -17.41
CA PRO A 228 -21.92 -11.76 -17.86
C PRO A 228 -20.88 -11.46 -18.96
N VAL A 229 -19.72 -12.09 -18.87
CA VAL A 229 -18.60 -11.90 -19.79
C VAL A 229 -18.25 -13.23 -20.43
N MET A 230 -18.08 -13.30 -21.74
CA MET A 230 -17.56 -14.51 -22.39
C MET A 230 -16.03 -14.58 -22.18
N PRO A 231 -15.45 -15.74 -21.81
CA PRO A 231 -14.00 -15.93 -21.80
C PRO A 231 -13.41 -15.69 -23.18
N PHE A 232 -12.14 -15.32 -23.23
CA PHE A 232 -11.41 -15.22 -24.48
C PHE A 232 -11.41 -16.58 -25.20
N ARG A 233 -12.06 -16.64 -26.36
CA ARG A 233 -11.91 -17.71 -27.33
C ARG A 233 -11.21 -17.13 -28.55
N LYS A 234 -10.27 -17.89 -29.10
CA LYS A 234 -9.81 -17.68 -30.47
C LYS A 234 -11.03 -17.93 -31.37
N PHE A 235 -11.61 -16.88 -31.94
CA PHE A 235 -12.68 -17.03 -32.93
C PHE A 235 -12.05 -17.30 -34.29
N GLU A 236 -12.62 -18.23 -35.06
CA GLU A 236 -12.26 -18.40 -36.47
C GLU A 236 -12.70 -17.13 -37.22
N SER A 237 -11.75 -16.23 -37.42
CA SER A 237 -11.94 -15.01 -38.18
C SER A 237 -11.72 -15.28 -39.67
N VAL A 238 -12.55 -14.69 -40.52
CA VAL A 238 -12.34 -14.75 -41.98
C VAL A 238 -11.03 -14.06 -42.39
N TYR A 239 -10.52 -13.16 -41.53
CA TYR A 239 -9.27 -12.44 -41.69
C TYR A 239 -8.03 -13.22 -41.22
N ASP A 240 -8.21 -14.38 -40.56
CA ASP A 240 -7.13 -15.33 -40.24
C ASP A 240 -6.82 -16.28 -41.43
N SER A 241 -7.35 -15.98 -42.62
CA SER A 241 -7.15 -16.77 -43.84
C SER A 241 -5.95 -16.29 -44.67
N ASP A 242 -5.43 -17.19 -45.52
CA ASP A 242 -4.33 -16.87 -46.45
C ASP A 242 -4.67 -15.83 -47.52
N ALA A 243 -5.94 -15.39 -47.58
CA ALA A 243 -6.39 -14.33 -48.47
C ALA A 243 -5.90 -12.93 -48.06
N TYR A 244 -5.36 -12.75 -46.85
CA TYR A 244 -4.89 -11.45 -46.33
C TYR A 244 -3.38 -11.46 -46.03
N PRO A 245 -2.68 -10.31 -46.12
CA PRO A 245 -1.25 -10.23 -45.84
C PRO A 245 -0.94 -10.58 -44.37
N GLU A 246 0.06 -11.44 -44.15
CA GLU A 246 0.39 -12.02 -42.83
C GLU A 246 0.69 -10.96 -41.75
N ASP A 247 1.26 -9.83 -42.14
CA ASP A 247 1.63 -8.71 -41.28
C ASP A 247 0.44 -7.94 -40.71
N VAL A 248 -0.73 -8.01 -41.34
CA VAL A 248 -1.95 -7.29 -40.92
C VAL A 248 -3.07 -8.20 -40.42
N ARG A 249 -2.97 -9.54 -40.60
CA ARG A 249 -4.00 -10.50 -40.14
C ARG A 249 -4.35 -10.30 -38.68
N TYR A 250 -3.34 -10.18 -37.82
CA TYR A 250 -3.53 -9.97 -36.39
C TYR A 250 -4.36 -8.72 -36.08
N GLU A 251 -4.12 -7.63 -36.79
CA GLU A 251 -4.84 -6.37 -36.59
C GLU A 251 -6.30 -6.47 -37.03
N TYR A 252 -6.58 -7.15 -38.14
CA TYR A 252 -7.94 -7.37 -38.63
C TYR A 252 -8.74 -8.32 -37.73
N VAL A 253 -8.12 -9.40 -37.27
CA VAL A 253 -8.72 -10.32 -36.29
C VAL A 253 -9.07 -9.56 -35.02
N ALA A 254 -8.17 -8.74 -34.49
CA ALA A 254 -8.41 -7.94 -33.29
C ALA A 254 -9.57 -6.93 -33.46
N LEU A 255 -9.73 -6.32 -34.64
CA LEU A 255 -10.85 -5.42 -34.93
C LEU A 255 -12.20 -6.15 -35.02
N GLU A 256 -12.24 -7.34 -35.63
CA GLU A 256 -13.45 -8.16 -35.70
C GLU A 256 -13.87 -8.66 -34.30
N GLU A 257 -12.91 -9.00 -33.46
CA GLU A 257 -13.12 -9.39 -32.06
C GLU A 257 -13.75 -8.27 -31.23
N LEU A 258 -13.21 -7.05 -31.31
CA LEU A 258 -13.76 -5.88 -30.61
C LEU A 258 -15.22 -5.62 -31.00
N THR A 259 -15.51 -5.66 -32.29
CA THR A 259 -16.86 -5.45 -32.84
C THR A 259 -17.84 -6.52 -32.35
N THR A 260 -17.41 -7.78 -32.32
CA THR A 260 -18.22 -8.90 -31.87
C THR A 260 -18.56 -8.81 -30.38
N ARG A 261 -17.58 -8.42 -29.54
CA ARG A 261 -17.78 -8.22 -28.09
C ARG A 261 -18.78 -7.11 -27.81
N PHE A 262 -18.63 -5.96 -28.48
CA PHE A 262 -19.57 -4.85 -28.35
C PHE A 262 -20.99 -5.31 -28.66
N ARG A 263 -21.21 -6.01 -29.79
CA ARG A 263 -22.54 -6.53 -30.18
C ARG A 263 -23.16 -7.45 -29.15
N ILE A 264 -22.40 -8.43 -28.64
CA ILE A 264 -22.91 -9.41 -27.67
C ILE A 264 -23.28 -8.73 -26.35
N SER A 265 -22.37 -7.91 -25.80
CA SER A 265 -22.61 -7.20 -24.54
C SER A 265 -23.78 -6.23 -24.65
N PHE A 266 -23.91 -5.56 -25.79
CA PHE A 266 -25.00 -4.61 -26.04
C PHE A 266 -26.36 -5.30 -26.17
N ASN A 267 -26.45 -6.40 -26.94
CA ASN A 267 -27.69 -7.16 -27.09
C ASN A 267 -28.17 -7.75 -25.76
N TYR A 268 -27.25 -8.27 -24.94
CA TYR A 268 -27.59 -8.77 -23.62
C TYR A 268 -28.19 -7.68 -22.71
N GLN A 269 -27.62 -6.47 -22.74
CA GLN A 269 -28.17 -5.33 -21.98
C GLN A 269 -29.58 -4.95 -22.43
N LEU A 270 -29.85 -5.01 -23.74
CA LEU A 270 -31.20 -4.75 -24.28
C LEU A 270 -32.25 -5.76 -23.80
N GLU A 271 -31.89 -7.04 -23.69
CA GLU A 271 -32.81 -8.10 -23.28
C GLU A 271 -33.21 -8.01 -21.79
N GLN A 272 -32.35 -7.44 -20.95
CA GLN A 272 -32.51 -7.44 -19.49
C GLN A 272 -33.20 -6.19 -18.92
N MET A 273 -33.52 -5.19 -19.74
CA MET A 273 -34.04 -3.90 -19.28
C MET A 273 -35.58 -3.81 -19.36
N PRO A 274 -36.29 -3.56 -18.23
CA PRO A 274 -37.70 -3.20 -18.25
C PRO A 274 -37.89 -1.68 -18.27
N ASP A 275 -38.95 -1.23 -18.96
CA ASP A 275 -39.46 0.15 -19.04
C ASP A 275 -38.87 1.05 -20.16
N ASN A 276 -39.73 1.93 -20.68
CA ASN A 276 -39.49 2.77 -21.86
C ASN A 276 -38.52 3.93 -21.58
N ALA A 277 -38.38 4.38 -20.33
CA ALA A 277 -37.48 5.48 -19.96
C ALA A 277 -35.98 5.11 -20.07
N GLN A 278 -35.63 3.82 -19.97
CA GLN A 278 -34.25 3.34 -20.19
C GLN A 278 -33.90 3.29 -21.69
N ARG A 279 -34.91 3.25 -22.57
CA ARG A 279 -34.70 3.18 -24.03
C ARG A 279 -34.13 4.48 -24.58
N ASP A 280 -34.50 5.65 -24.03
CA ASP A 280 -33.98 6.94 -24.50
C ASP A 280 -32.47 7.08 -24.23
N VAL A 281 -32.00 6.63 -23.07
CA VAL A 281 -30.57 6.60 -22.71
C VAL A 281 -29.81 5.64 -23.63
N ILE A 282 -30.39 4.48 -23.92
CA ILE A 282 -29.79 3.53 -24.87
C ILE A 282 -29.74 4.12 -26.28
N LEU A 283 -30.81 4.76 -26.74
CA LEU A 283 -30.84 5.42 -28.05
C LEU A 283 -29.78 6.51 -28.12
N GLU A 284 -29.56 7.28 -27.06
CA GLU A 284 -28.48 8.26 -26.99
C GLU A 284 -27.09 7.60 -27.12
N ILE A 285 -26.87 6.47 -26.44
CA ILE A 285 -25.62 5.69 -26.53
C ILE A 285 -25.44 5.16 -27.96
N ILE A 286 -26.49 4.63 -28.60
CA ILE A 286 -26.45 4.14 -29.99
C ILE A 286 -26.10 5.29 -30.94
N HIS A 287 -26.75 6.44 -30.79
CA HIS A 287 -26.48 7.61 -31.65
C HIS A 287 -25.02 8.06 -31.53
N LYS A 288 -24.48 8.15 -30.30
CA LYS A 288 -23.06 8.50 -30.10
C LYS A 288 -22.11 7.52 -30.79
N HIS A 289 -22.38 6.22 -30.72
CA HIS A 289 -21.56 5.22 -31.40
C HIS A 289 -21.73 5.30 -32.92
N LYS A 290 -22.94 5.53 -33.42
CA LYS A 290 -23.22 5.70 -34.86
C LYS A 290 -22.49 6.93 -35.40
N ASP A 291 -22.52 8.05 -34.70
CA ASP A 291 -21.83 9.28 -35.09
C ASP A 291 -20.31 9.06 -35.12
N TYR A 292 -19.77 8.35 -34.13
CA TYR A 292 -18.36 7.98 -34.10
C TYR A 292 -17.96 7.07 -35.26
N LEU A 293 -18.75 6.02 -35.55
CA LEU A 293 -18.50 5.14 -36.69
C LEU A 293 -18.59 5.90 -38.03
N THR A 294 -19.55 6.81 -38.16
CA THR A 294 -19.68 7.69 -39.34
C THR A 294 -18.46 8.60 -39.49
N SER A 295 -17.94 9.14 -38.38
CA SER A 295 -16.70 9.93 -38.37
C SER A 295 -15.48 9.10 -38.77
N LEU A 296 -15.38 7.84 -38.34
CA LEU A 296 -14.30 6.95 -38.73
C LEU A 296 -14.37 6.60 -40.22
N GLU A 297 -15.57 6.29 -40.73
CA GLU A 297 -15.80 6.04 -42.16
C GLU A 297 -15.42 7.24 -43.02
N ALA A 298 -15.80 8.46 -42.61
CA ALA A 298 -15.42 9.69 -43.29
C ALA A 298 -13.91 9.92 -43.28
N ALA A 299 -13.24 9.72 -42.13
CA ALA A 299 -11.79 9.86 -42.03
C ALA A 299 -11.04 8.83 -42.91
N LEU A 300 -11.55 7.60 -43.01
CA LEU A 300 -10.99 6.56 -43.88
C LEU A 300 -11.23 6.84 -45.37
N ALA A 301 -12.35 7.47 -45.72
CA ALA A 301 -12.64 7.90 -47.09
C ALA A 301 -11.74 9.07 -47.53
N ASP A 302 -11.56 10.09 -46.68
CA ASP A 302 -10.67 11.23 -46.94
C ASP A 302 -9.21 10.83 -47.16
N VAL A 303 -8.72 9.82 -46.41
CA VAL A 303 -7.37 9.27 -46.59
C VAL A 303 -7.22 8.58 -47.96
N LYS A 304 -8.29 7.99 -48.47
CA LYS A 304 -8.33 7.34 -49.79
C LYS A 304 -8.28 8.35 -50.94
N ASP A 305 -8.96 9.49 -50.80
CA ASP A 305 -8.96 10.58 -51.79
C ASP A 305 -7.66 11.41 -51.79
N GLN A 306 -6.88 11.38 -50.70
CA GLN A 306 -5.56 12.02 -50.62
C GLN A 306 -4.40 11.13 -51.11
N THR A 307 -4.63 9.82 -51.25
CA THR A 307 -3.60 8.83 -51.67
C THR A 307 -3.86 8.23 -53.06
N ALA A 308 -4.92 8.66 -53.75
CA ALA A 308 -5.20 8.38 -55.16
C ALA A 308 -4.68 9.51 -56.07
#